data_AF-A0A7S3ZRW2-F1
#
_entry.id   AF-A0A7S3ZRW2-F1
#
_cell.length_a   1.000
_cell.length_b   1.000
_cell.length_c   1.000
_cell.angle_alpha   90.00
_cell.angle_beta   90.00
_cell.angle_gamma   90.00
#
_symmetry.space_group_name_H-M   'P 1'
#
loop_
_entity.id
_entity.type
_entity.pdbx_description
1 polymer ?
#
loop_
_entity_poly.entity_id
_entity_poly.type
_entity_poly.pdbx_seq_one_letter_code
_entity_poly.pdbx_strand_id
1 'polypeptide(L)'
;EPEPEPEAATDPRDESDESDEPDADASDAAKRLKALRRKMRAGRRDNAQAATVERRRLREDGDGAKARRRERDARDEARKAELAKRGVPAERAYVLDSAETAGRRDDAKKKKERRRAAFGWDVFNDDSKHKAYEKRVASLPAGGADDDAREAEDPLAYGGARVDDPRAVRRMAKELEGRAQQRSKFSRRRPEVPGADVDAINDRNAHFNKKLKRAFDKYTVEIRQDLERGTAI
;
A
#
# COMPACT_ATOMS: atom_id res chain seq x y z
N GLU A 1 5.54 -23.33 -24.72
CA GLU A 1 4.62 -23.14 -25.86
C GLU A 1 3.92 -21.81 -25.65
N PRO A 2 3.96 -20.86 -26.59
CA PRO A 2 3.20 -19.62 -26.45
C PRO A 2 1.72 -19.97 -26.54
N GLU A 3 0.93 -19.52 -25.57
CA GLU A 3 -0.53 -19.70 -25.59
C GLU A 3 -1.11 -19.08 -26.88
N PRO A 4 -2.09 -19.73 -27.53
CA PRO A 4 -2.70 -19.19 -28.75
C PRO A 4 -3.34 -17.84 -28.41
N GLU A 5 -3.09 -16.84 -29.26
CA GLU A 5 -3.70 -15.52 -29.09
C GLU A 5 -5.23 -15.65 -28.98
N PRO A 6 -5.87 -14.92 -28.05
CA PRO A 6 -7.32 -15.00 -27.92
C PRO A 6 -7.92 -14.43 -29.19
N GLU A 7 -8.59 -15.27 -29.96
CA GLU A 7 -9.38 -14.86 -31.12
C GLU A 7 -10.24 -13.66 -30.70
N ALA A 8 -10.05 -12.54 -31.40
CA ALA A 8 -10.80 -11.33 -31.12
C ALA A 8 -12.27 -11.70 -31.17
N ALA A 9 -12.97 -11.62 -30.03
CA ALA A 9 -14.38 -11.95 -29.95
C ALA A 9 -15.13 -11.04 -30.92
N THR A 10 -15.43 -11.56 -32.11
CA THR A 10 -16.25 -10.92 -33.11
C THR A 10 -17.64 -10.80 -32.47
N ASP A 11 -18.16 -9.58 -32.35
CA ASP A 11 -19.56 -9.41 -31.95
C ASP A 11 -20.38 -10.18 -32.98
N PRO A 12 -21.30 -11.09 -32.60
CA PRO A 12 -22.11 -11.85 -33.54
C PRO A 12 -22.94 -10.95 -34.48
N ARG A 13 -23.07 -9.65 -34.18
CA ARG A 13 -23.65 -8.62 -35.06
C ARG A 13 -22.73 -8.12 -36.18
N ASP A 14 -21.45 -8.45 -36.14
CA ASP A 14 -20.45 -8.05 -37.15
C ASP A 14 -20.30 -9.13 -38.24
N GLU A 15 -20.68 -10.39 -37.96
CA GLU A 15 -20.66 -11.51 -38.92
C GLU A 15 -21.89 -11.52 -39.85
N SER A 16 -23.01 -10.93 -39.43
CA SER A 16 -24.25 -10.90 -40.23
C SER A 16 -24.22 -9.92 -41.42
N ASP A 17 -23.10 -9.23 -41.63
CA ASP A 17 -23.05 -7.98 -42.40
C ASP A 17 -21.79 -7.94 -43.32
N GLU A 18 -21.15 -9.10 -43.51
CA GLU A 18 -19.90 -9.33 -44.25
C GLU A 18 -20.10 -9.48 -45.77
N SER A 19 -21.35 -9.61 -46.23
CA SER A 19 -21.69 -9.87 -47.65
C SER A 19 -22.12 -8.64 -48.47
N ASP A 20 -22.02 -7.41 -47.97
CA ASP A 20 -22.34 -6.21 -48.75
C ASP A 20 -21.12 -5.78 -49.59
N GLU A 21 -20.94 -6.37 -50.78
CA GLU A 21 -20.11 -5.81 -51.87
C GLU A 21 -20.75 -4.50 -52.40
N PRO A 22 -20.01 -3.52 -52.95
CA PRO A 22 -20.62 -2.32 -53.50
C PRO A 22 -21.27 -2.63 -54.86
N ASP A 23 -22.60 -2.58 -54.95
CA ASP A 23 -23.25 -2.43 -56.24
C ASP A 23 -22.72 -1.15 -56.91
N ALA A 24 -22.19 -1.29 -58.14
CA ALA A 24 -21.60 -0.18 -58.89
C ALA A 24 -22.58 0.99 -59.11
N ASP A 25 -23.89 0.69 -59.06
CA ASP A 25 -25.00 1.61 -59.28
C ASP A 25 -25.59 2.24 -57.99
N ALA A 26 -24.95 2.04 -56.83
CA ALA A 26 -25.45 2.60 -55.56
C ALA A 26 -25.34 4.14 -55.49
N SER A 27 -26.36 4.79 -54.93
CA SER A 27 -26.41 6.25 -54.77
C SER A 27 -25.28 6.78 -53.85
N ASP A 28 -24.88 8.04 -54.05
CA ASP A 28 -23.83 8.67 -53.21
C ASP A 28 -24.17 8.69 -51.71
N ALA A 29 -25.46 8.76 -51.38
CA ALA A 29 -25.94 8.64 -50.01
C ALA A 29 -25.70 7.23 -49.44
N ALA A 30 -25.91 6.18 -50.24
CA ALA A 30 -25.63 4.79 -49.86
C ALA A 30 -24.12 4.56 -49.66
N LYS A 31 -23.27 5.10 -50.55
CA LYS A 31 -21.80 5.04 -50.41
C LYS A 31 -21.31 5.71 -49.12
N ARG A 32 -21.87 6.87 -48.77
CA ARG A 32 -21.57 7.59 -47.51
C ARG A 32 -22.04 6.83 -46.28
N LEU A 33 -23.25 6.26 -46.30
CA LEU A 33 -23.78 5.45 -45.21
C LEU A 33 -22.93 4.20 -44.97
N LYS A 34 -22.47 3.54 -46.04
CA LYS A 34 -21.58 2.38 -45.96
C LYS A 34 -20.21 2.75 -45.39
N ALA A 35 -19.63 3.87 -45.80
CA ALA A 35 -18.39 4.39 -45.21
C ALA A 35 -18.55 4.71 -43.72
N LEU A 36 -19.70 5.25 -43.30
CA LEU A 36 -20.03 5.49 -41.90
C LEU A 36 -20.16 4.18 -41.11
N ARG A 37 -20.88 3.19 -41.66
CA ARG A 37 -21.00 1.85 -41.07
C ARG A 37 -19.63 1.20 -40.90
N ARG A 38 -18.75 1.27 -41.91
CA ARG A 38 -17.37 0.76 -41.83
C ARG A 38 -16.57 1.41 -40.70
N LYS A 39 -16.66 2.76 -40.56
CA LYS A 39 -16.00 3.48 -39.46
C LYS A 39 -16.57 3.08 -38.09
N MET A 40 -17.88 2.89 -37.97
CA MET A 40 -18.49 2.41 -36.72
C MET A 40 -18.08 0.98 -36.38
N ARG A 41 -17.97 0.09 -37.38
CA ARG A 41 -17.48 -1.29 -37.17
C ARG A 41 -16.03 -1.30 -36.71
N ALA A 42 -15.16 -0.53 -37.36
CA ALA A 42 -13.78 -0.35 -36.93
C ALA A 42 -13.69 0.11 -35.47
N GLY A 43 -14.44 1.16 -35.10
CA GLY A 43 -14.47 1.63 -33.71
C GLY A 43 -15.01 0.60 -32.71
N ARG A 44 -15.97 -0.25 -33.09
CA ARG A 44 -16.45 -1.35 -32.24
C ARG A 44 -15.40 -2.45 -32.07
N ARG A 45 -14.70 -2.82 -33.15
CA ARG A 45 -13.60 -3.80 -33.12
C ARG A 45 -12.44 -3.31 -32.26
N ASP A 46 -12.03 -2.06 -32.45
CA ASP A 46 -10.93 -1.45 -31.69
C ASP A 46 -11.29 -1.36 -30.20
N ASN A 47 -12.52 -0.97 -29.87
CA ASN A 47 -13.02 -0.96 -28.49
C ASN A 47 -13.10 -2.36 -27.87
N ALA A 48 -13.54 -3.37 -28.63
CA ALA A 48 -13.58 -4.75 -28.17
C ALA A 48 -12.17 -5.30 -27.91
N GLN A 49 -11.23 -5.04 -28.81
CA GLN A 49 -9.83 -5.39 -28.64
C GLN A 49 -9.23 -4.69 -27.41
N ALA A 50 -9.42 -3.38 -27.26
CA ALA A 50 -8.97 -2.63 -26.09
C ALA A 50 -9.54 -3.22 -24.78
N ALA A 51 -10.84 -3.54 -24.74
CA ALA A 51 -11.47 -4.16 -23.57
C ALA A 51 -10.89 -5.54 -23.23
N THR A 52 -10.54 -6.35 -24.24
CA THR A 52 -9.88 -7.66 -24.02
C THR A 52 -8.45 -7.51 -23.50
N VAL A 53 -7.69 -6.55 -24.03
CA VAL A 53 -6.33 -6.23 -23.59
C VAL A 53 -6.35 -5.70 -22.15
N GLU A 54 -7.26 -4.79 -21.83
CA GLU A 54 -7.45 -4.29 -20.47
C GLU A 54 -7.86 -5.40 -19.50
N ARG A 55 -8.77 -6.28 -19.89
CA ARG A 55 -9.13 -7.46 -19.09
C ARG A 55 -7.94 -8.41 -18.88
N ARG A 56 -7.06 -8.55 -19.88
CA ARG A 56 -5.84 -9.36 -19.78
C ARG A 56 -4.83 -8.71 -18.82
N ARG A 57 -4.59 -7.41 -18.95
CA ARG A 57 -3.74 -6.63 -18.05
C ARG A 57 -4.23 -6.69 -16.61
N LEU A 58 -5.52 -6.49 -16.36
CA LEU A 58 -6.11 -6.60 -15.02
C LEU A 58 -5.96 -8.00 -14.41
N ARG A 59 -5.99 -9.06 -15.24
CA ARG A 59 -5.72 -10.44 -14.80
C ARG A 59 -4.23 -10.63 -14.48
N GLU A 60 -3.34 -10.17 -15.36
CA GLU A 60 -1.88 -10.22 -15.21
C GLU A 60 -1.40 -9.42 -13.97
N ASP A 61 -1.99 -8.25 -13.71
CA ASP A 61 -1.73 -7.44 -12.52
C ASP A 61 -2.16 -8.17 -11.23
N GLY A 62 -3.25 -8.93 -11.29
CA GLY A 62 -3.67 -9.86 -10.23
C GLY A 62 -2.73 -11.07 -10.10
N ASP A 63 -2.17 -11.53 -11.21
CA ASP A 63 -1.20 -12.63 -11.25
C ASP A 63 0.18 -12.21 -10.78
N GLY A 64 0.53 -10.93 -10.73
CA GLY A 64 1.77 -10.45 -10.12
C GLY A 64 1.94 -10.89 -8.65
N ALA A 65 0.83 -10.96 -7.89
CA ALA A 65 0.86 -11.50 -6.53
C ALA A 65 1.06 -13.03 -6.49
N LYS A 66 0.49 -13.76 -7.44
CA LYS A 66 0.66 -15.22 -7.57
C LYS A 66 2.06 -15.57 -8.10
N ALA A 67 2.57 -14.82 -9.07
CA ALA A 67 3.91 -14.94 -9.61
C ALA A 67 4.97 -14.71 -8.52
N ARG A 68 4.83 -13.65 -7.72
CA ARG A 68 5.70 -13.40 -6.55
C ARG A 68 5.61 -14.51 -5.50
N ARG A 69 4.45 -15.15 -5.33
CA ARG A 69 4.30 -16.33 -4.45
C ARG A 69 5.06 -17.53 -5.04
N ARG A 70 4.84 -17.86 -6.31
CA ARG A 70 5.55 -18.94 -7.02
C ARG A 70 7.06 -18.75 -6.98
N GLU A 71 7.55 -17.53 -7.22
CA GLU A 71 8.98 -17.21 -7.14
C GLU A 71 9.55 -17.41 -5.73
N ARG A 72 8.81 -16.99 -4.69
CA ARG A 72 9.21 -17.23 -3.30
C ARG A 72 9.23 -18.72 -2.97
N ASP A 73 8.19 -19.44 -3.35
CA ASP A 73 8.05 -20.86 -3.06
C ASP A 73 9.16 -21.66 -3.78
N ALA A 74 9.47 -21.33 -5.04
CA ALA A 74 10.60 -21.88 -5.79
C ALA A 74 11.96 -21.58 -5.14
N ARG A 75 12.14 -20.36 -4.59
CA ARG A 75 13.35 -19.99 -3.84
C ARG A 75 13.48 -20.79 -2.54
N ASP A 76 12.39 -21.00 -1.81
CA ASP A 76 12.37 -21.78 -0.59
C ASP A 76 12.63 -23.27 -0.87
N GLU A 77 12.09 -23.81 -1.96
CA GLU A 77 12.39 -25.17 -2.46
C GLU A 77 13.84 -25.33 -2.90
N ALA A 78 14.41 -24.38 -3.64
CA ALA A 78 15.82 -24.40 -4.01
C ALA A 78 16.73 -24.39 -2.78
N ARG A 79 16.42 -23.54 -1.77
CA ARG A 79 17.15 -23.51 -0.51
C ARG A 79 17.05 -24.84 0.25
N LYS A 80 15.86 -25.46 0.26
CA LYS A 80 15.65 -26.78 0.87
C LYS A 80 16.44 -27.87 0.13
N ALA A 81 16.49 -27.83 -1.20
CA ALA A 81 17.27 -28.76 -2.02
C ALA A 81 18.78 -28.61 -1.78
N GLU A 82 19.29 -27.37 -1.63
CA GLU A 82 20.69 -27.15 -1.27
C GLU A 82 21.03 -27.67 0.14
N LEU A 83 20.14 -27.47 1.11
CA LEU A 83 20.30 -28.02 2.46
C LEU A 83 20.30 -29.54 2.46
N ALA A 84 19.43 -30.17 1.67
CA ALA A 84 19.38 -31.61 1.49
C ALA A 84 20.65 -32.16 0.83
N LYS A 85 21.17 -31.50 -0.21
CA LYS A 85 22.45 -31.85 -0.86
C LYS A 85 23.63 -31.76 0.10
N ARG A 86 23.60 -30.81 1.04
CA ARG A 86 24.64 -30.63 2.08
C ARG A 86 24.42 -31.51 3.32
N GLY A 87 23.31 -32.25 3.40
CA GLY A 87 22.99 -33.10 4.55
C GLY A 87 22.72 -32.35 5.85
N VAL A 88 22.42 -31.04 5.78
CA VAL A 88 22.16 -30.22 6.97
C VAL A 88 20.64 -30.17 7.22
N PRO A 89 20.15 -30.55 8.42
CA PRO A 89 18.73 -30.45 8.73
C PRO A 89 18.26 -29.00 8.70
N ALA A 90 17.00 -28.77 8.31
CA ALA A 90 16.44 -27.42 8.12
C ALA A 90 16.56 -26.54 9.38
N GLU A 91 16.50 -27.13 10.57
CA GLU A 91 16.67 -26.43 11.86
C GLU A 91 18.08 -25.83 12.02
N ARG A 92 19.11 -26.46 11.43
CA ARG A 92 20.50 -26.01 11.46
C ARG A 92 20.92 -25.23 10.22
N ALA A 93 19.96 -24.82 9.37
CA ALA A 93 20.25 -24.04 8.17
C ALA A 93 20.97 -22.71 8.44
N TYR A 94 20.84 -22.18 9.68
CA TYR A 94 21.55 -20.97 10.11
C TYR A 94 23.08 -21.13 10.14
N VAL A 95 23.60 -22.35 10.22
CA VAL A 95 25.05 -22.64 10.25
C VAL A 95 25.71 -22.33 8.90
N LEU A 96 24.94 -22.30 7.81
CA LEU A 96 25.43 -22.06 6.46
C LEU A 96 25.29 -20.60 6.00
N ASP A 97 24.60 -19.76 6.78
CA ASP A 97 24.42 -18.35 6.46
C ASP A 97 25.64 -17.54 6.93
N SER A 98 26.13 -16.60 6.12
CA SER A 98 27.20 -15.68 6.53
C SER A 98 26.68 -14.65 7.54
N ALA A 99 27.56 -14.13 8.40
CA ALA A 99 27.21 -13.12 9.40
C ALA A 99 26.52 -11.88 8.79
N GLU A 100 26.94 -11.47 7.59
CA GLU A 100 26.32 -10.36 6.85
C GLU A 100 24.88 -10.66 6.42
N THR A 101 24.62 -11.88 5.91
CA THR A 101 23.28 -12.28 5.46
C THR A 101 22.32 -12.44 6.63
N ALA A 102 22.80 -12.95 7.77
CA ALA A 102 22.04 -13.01 9.01
C ALA A 102 21.69 -11.60 9.51
N GLY A 103 22.66 -10.69 9.57
CA GLY A 103 22.46 -9.29 9.96
C GLY A 103 21.41 -8.57 9.10
N ARG A 104 21.50 -8.70 7.77
CA ARG A 104 20.51 -8.11 6.84
C ARG A 104 19.09 -8.65 7.07
N ARG A 105 18.94 -9.93 7.39
CA ARG A 105 17.62 -10.53 7.67
C ARG A 105 17.05 -10.00 8.98
N ASP A 106 17.87 -9.85 10.01
CA ASP A 106 17.43 -9.32 11.30
C ASP A 106 17.07 -7.84 11.21
N ASP A 107 17.83 -7.04 10.47
CA ASP A 107 17.48 -5.65 10.19
C ASP A 107 16.17 -5.54 9.39
N ALA A 108 15.96 -6.42 8.41
CA ALA A 108 14.71 -6.49 7.66
C ALA A 108 13.51 -6.88 8.55
N LYS A 109 13.69 -7.83 9.49
CA LYS A 109 12.67 -8.20 10.50
C LYS A 109 12.34 -7.02 11.41
N LYS A 110 13.35 -6.39 12.01
CA LYS A 110 13.20 -5.19 12.86
C LYS A 110 12.48 -4.07 12.09
N LYS A 111 12.81 -3.86 10.81
CA LYS A 111 12.12 -2.88 9.95
C LYS A 111 10.67 -3.24 9.67
N LYS A 112 10.35 -4.52 9.45
CA LYS A 112 8.98 -5.01 9.24
C LYS A 112 8.14 -4.86 10.52
N GLU A 113 8.69 -5.16 11.68
CA GLU A 113 8.03 -4.95 12.98
C GLU A 113 7.73 -3.47 13.23
N ARG A 114 8.71 -2.59 12.99
CA ARG A 114 8.51 -1.13 13.04
C ARG A 114 7.41 -0.65 12.08
N ARG A 115 7.31 -1.25 10.89
CA ARG A 115 6.25 -0.94 9.89
C ARG A 115 4.88 -1.51 10.28
N ARG A 116 4.82 -2.69 10.89
CA ARG A 116 3.58 -3.27 11.42
C ARG A 116 2.99 -2.41 12.53
N ALA A 117 3.83 -1.88 13.41
CA ALA A 117 3.43 -0.89 14.41
C ALA A 117 2.99 0.47 13.81
N ALA A 118 3.20 0.70 12.52
CA ALA A 118 2.87 1.94 11.81
C ALA A 118 1.68 1.79 10.84
N PHE A 119 0.92 0.70 10.87
CA PHE A 119 -0.27 0.54 10.03
C PHE A 119 -1.36 1.53 10.48
N GLY A 120 -1.40 2.66 9.76
CA GLY A 120 -1.93 3.95 10.22
C GLY A 120 -3.44 4.13 10.31
N TRP A 121 -4.23 3.05 10.38
CA TRP A 121 -5.66 3.15 10.69
C TRP A 121 -5.98 2.78 12.15
N ASP A 122 -5.05 2.12 12.84
CA ASP A 122 -5.21 1.60 14.20
C ASP A 122 -4.61 2.52 15.29
N VAL A 123 -4.30 3.78 14.94
CA VAL A 123 -3.58 4.72 15.83
C VAL A 123 -4.44 5.16 17.03
N PHE A 124 -5.77 5.11 16.90
CA PHE A 124 -6.72 5.56 17.92
C PHE A 124 -7.54 4.43 18.57
N ASN A 125 -7.26 3.18 18.23
CA ASN A 125 -7.92 2.02 18.81
C ASN A 125 -7.49 1.80 20.27
N ASP A 126 -8.29 1.06 21.01
CA ASP A 126 -8.06 0.71 22.41
C ASP A 126 -6.75 -0.07 22.59
N ASP A 127 -6.37 -0.91 21.62
CA ASP A 127 -5.06 -1.59 21.59
C ASP A 127 -3.88 -0.60 21.60
N SER A 128 -3.98 0.49 20.84
CA SER A 128 -2.93 1.52 20.78
C SER A 128 -2.86 2.31 22.08
N LYS A 129 -4.01 2.57 22.71
CA LYS A 129 -4.08 3.20 24.05
C LYS A 129 -3.48 2.27 25.11
N HIS A 130 -3.78 0.97 25.06
CA HIS A 130 -3.28 -0.04 25.97
C HIS A 130 -1.76 -0.17 25.88
N LYS A 131 -1.21 -0.33 24.67
CA LYS A 131 0.24 -0.38 24.45
C LYS A 131 0.95 0.90 24.89
N ALA A 132 0.30 2.06 24.74
CA ALA A 132 0.83 3.33 25.26
C ALA A 132 0.77 3.39 26.79
N TYR A 133 -0.24 2.80 27.42
CA TYR A 133 -0.31 2.63 28.87
C TYR A 133 0.80 1.70 29.38
N GLU A 134 0.98 0.51 28.81
CA GLU A 134 2.05 -0.43 29.18
C GLU A 134 3.43 0.23 29.12
N LYS A 135 3.72 0.96 28.04
CA LYS A 135 4.99 1.71 27.91
C LYS A 135 5.18 2.77 28.98
N ARG A 136 4.09 3.43 29.41
CA ARG A 136 4.14 4.42 30.49
C ARG A 136 4.41 3.75 31.83
N VAL A 137 3.69 2.66 32.13
CA VAL A 137 3.91 1.87 33.35
C VAL A 137 5.35 1.37 33.41
N ALA A 138 5.89 0.85 32.31
CA ALA A 138 7.28 0.40 32.23
C ALA A 138 8.32 1.53 32.40
N SER A 139 7.96 2.78 32.11
CA SER A 139 8.85 3.95 32.28
C SER A 139 8.82 4.52 33.71
N LEU A 140 7.87 4.10 34.55
CA LEU A 140 7.84 4.49 35.95
C LEU A 140 8.87 3.68 36.74
N PRO A 141 9.51 4.26 37.76
CA PRO A 141 10.44 3.52 38.61
C PRO A 141 9.69 2.39 39.33
N ALA A 142 10.13 1.15 39.14
CA ALA A 142 9.51 -0.06 39.69
C ALA A 142 9.77 -0.29 41.19
N GLY A 143 9.99 0.77 41.99
CA GLY A 143 10.37 0.65 43.40
C GLY A 143 10.34 1.97 44.12
N GLY A 144 9.13 2.44 44.46
CA GLY A 144 8.94 3.73 45.14
C GLY A 144 7.54 3.92 45.73
N ALA A 145 6.93 2.84 46.21
CA ALA A 145 6.01 2.86 47.33
C ALA A 145 6.69 1.91 48.34
N ASP A 146 7.05 2.29 49.55
CA ASP A 146 6.13 2.78 50.59
C ASP A 146 4.76 2.10 50.44
N ASP A 147 4.77 0.78 50.23
CA ASP A 147 3.60 -0.09 50.33
C ASP A 147 3.01 -0.10 51.76
N ASP A 148 3.71 0.53 52.72
CA ASP A 148 3.31 0.65 54.14
C ASP A 148 2.12 1.60 54.37
N ALA A 149 1.71 2.39 53.38
CA ALA A 149 0.59 3.33 53.48
C ALA A 149 -0.67 2.91 52.70
N ARG A 150 -0.81 1.62 52.33
CA ARG A 150 -2.13 1.05 51.99
C ARG A 150 -2.92 0.70 53.26
N GLU A 151 -2.88 1.59 54.26
CA GLU A 151 -3.88 1.58 55.32
C GLU A 151 -5.26 1.61 54.66
N ALA A 152 -6.17 0.78 55.17
CA ALA A 152 -7.50 0.53 54.62
C ALA A 152 -8.18 1.85 54.22
N GLU A 153 -8.17 2.12 52.92
CA GLU A 153 -8.80 3.29 52.32
C GLU A 153 -10.30 3.20 52.57
N ASP A 154 -10.82 4.05 53.48
CA ASP A 154 -12.24 4.23 53.69
C ASP A 154 -12.88 4.60 52.33
N PRO A 155 -13.84 3.81 51.80
CA PRO A 155 -14.49 4.09 50.51
C PRO A 155 -15.21 5.46 50.48
N LEU A 156 -15.43 6.10 51.63
CA LEU A 156 -15.97 7.46 51.74
C LEU A 156 -14.89 8.56 51.80
N ALA A 157 -13.61 8.23 51.96
CA ALA A 157 -12.49 9.18 52.02
C ALA A 157 -11.98 9.63 50.64
N TYR A 158 -12.73 9.33 49.57
CA TYR A 158 -12.45 9.84 48.23
C TYR A 158 -12.65 11.36 48.18
N GLY A 159 -11.58 12.11 47.87
CA GLY A 159 -11.59 13.57 47.78
C GLY A 159 -11.04 14.32 48.99
N GLY A 160 -10.56 13.61 50.03
CA GLY A 160 -9.76 14.23 51.09
C GLY A 160 -8.48 14.86 50.54
N ALA A 161 -8.05 15.99 51.09
CA ALA A 161 -6.83 16.69 50.70
C ALA A 161 -5.59 15.85 51.08
N ARG A 162 -5.22 14.91 50.22
CA ARG A 162 -3.96 14.17 50.34
C ARG A 162 -2.82 15.11 49.98
N VAL A 163 -1.81 15.16 50.84
CA VAL A 163 -0.58 15.88 50.54
C VAL A 163 0.25 14.97 49.63
N ASP A 164 0.15 15.20 48.32
CA ASP A 164 0.96 14.47 47.35
C ASP A 164 2.45 14.75 47.58
N ASP A 165 3.30 13.73 47.44
CA ASP A 165 4.74 13.92 47.45
C ASP A 165 5.14 14.88 46.30
N PRO A 166 5.78 16.03 46.60
CA PRO A 166 6.18 17.00 45.59
C PRO A 166 7.14 16.40 44.55
N ARG A 167 7.87 15.32 44.88
CA ARG A 167 8.70 14.61 43.88
C ARG A 167 7.84 13.84 42.89
N ALA A 168 6.74 13.23 43.32
CA ALA A 168 5.78 12.55 42.44
C ALA A 168 5.10 13.54 41.47
N VAL A 169 4.66 14.70 41.96
CA VAL A 169 4.08 15.76 41.13
C VAL A 169 5.07 16.27 40.08
N ARG A 170 6.34 16.49 40.45
CA ARG A 170 7.39 16.88 39.50
C ARG A 170 7.67 15.81 38.44
N ARG A 171 7.64 14.53 38.79
CA ARG A 171 7.78 13.41 37.84
C ARG A 171 6.62 13.40 36.84
N MET A 172 5.39 13.56 37.31
CA MET A 172 4.19 13.65 36.46
C MET A 172 4.30 14.83 35.49
N ALA A 173 4.67 16.02 35.98
CA ALA A 173 4.83 17.20 35.15
C ALA A 173 5.86 16.98 34.02
N LYS A 174 7.00 16.35 34.34
CA LYS A 174 8.04 16.00 33.36
C LYS A 174 7.55 14.99 32.32
N GLU A 175 6.76 14.00 32.71
CA GLU A 175 6.15 13.03 31.79
C GLU A 175 5.17 13.72 30.82
N LEU A 176 4.32 14.63 31.32
CA LEU A 176 3.40 15.41 30.50
C LEU A 176 4.12 16.31 29.50
N GLU A 177 5.21 16.96 29.91
CA GLU A 177 6.04 17.77 29.01
C GLU A 177 6.67 16.90 27.92
N GLY A 178 7.24 15.75 28.29
CA GLY A 178 7.76 14.77 27.34
C GLY A 178 6.69 14.32 26.33
N ARG A 179 5.46 14.08 26.79
CA ARG A 179 4.32 13.75 25.91
C ARG A 179 3.99 14.87 24.93
N ALA A 180 3.99 16.11 25.38
CA ALA A 180 3.75 17.26 24.51
C ALA A 180 4.82 17.35 23.40
N GLN A 181 6.09 17.14 23.76
CA GLN A 181 7.20 17.12 22.80
C GLN A 181 7.13 15.95 21.81
N GLN A 182 6.69 14.76 22.24
CA GLN A 182 6.51 13.62 21.32
C GLN A 182 5.32 13.86 20.38
N ARG A 183 4.23 14.46 20.87
CA ARG A 183 3.05 14.80 20.06
C ARG A 183 3.38 15.79 18.94
N SER A 184 4.21 16.81 19.22
CA SER A 184 4.64 17.76 18.18
C SER A 184 5.50 17.11 17.10
N LYS A 185 6.30 16.09 17.46
CA LYS A 185 7.16 15.34 16.53
C LYS A 185 6.44 14.22 15.76
N PHE A 186 5.19 13.91 16.12
CA PHE A 186 4.43 12.82 15.49
C PHE A 186 4.16 13.08 14.00
N SER A 187 3.79 14.31 13.65
CA SER A 187 3.63 14.73 12.24
C SER A 187 4.94 15.33 11.73
N ARG A 188 5.66 14.56 10.92
CA ARG A 188 6.94 15.02 10.33
C ARG A 188 6.70 15.57 8.94
N ARG A 189 7.12 16.83 8.70
CA ARG A 189 7.15 17.41 7.35
C ARG A 189 8.11 16.58 6.49
N ARG A 190 7.66 16.18 5.30
CA ARG A 190 8.54 15.57 4.30
C ARG A 190 9.14 16.71 3.46
N PRO A 191 10.47 16.76 3.30
CA PRO A 191 11.08 17.76 2.45
C PRO A 191 10.64 17.56 1.00
N GLU A 192 10.57 18.66 0.26
CA GLU A 192 10.37 18.62 -1.18
C GLU A 192 11.62 18.04 -1.85
N VAL A 193 11.40 17.22 -2.87
CA VAL A 193 12.49 16.59 -3.62
C VAL A 193 12.98 17.60 -4.66
N PRO A 194 14.26 18.00 -4.66
CA PRO A 194 14.77 18.92 -5.67
C PRO A 194 14.68 18.27 -7.05
N GLY A 195 14.04 18.96 -8.00
CA GLY A 195 13.82 18.48 -9.37
C GLY A 195 12.47 17.78 -9.61
N ALA A 196 11.57 17.77 -8.63
CA ALA A 196 10.18 17.37 -8.89
C ALA A 196 9.38 18.53 -9.52
N ASP A 197 8.54 18.22 -10.49
CA ASP A 197 7.68 19.21 -11.14
C ASP A 197 6.70 19.82 -10.13
N VAL A 198 6.59 21.15 -10.18
CA VAL A 198 5.74 21.93 -9.29
C VAL A 198 4.33 21.99 -9.87
N ASP A 199 3.38 21.30 -9.23
CA ASP A 199 1.98 21.23 -9.64
C ASP A 199 1.06 22.20 -8.85
N ALA A 200 1.63 23.05 -7.99
CA ALA A 200 0.88 23.91 -7.09
C ALA A 200 1.44 25.33 -7.02
N ILE A 201 0.53 26.32 -6.96
CA ILE A 201 0.86 27.74 -6.82
C ILE A 201 1.02 28.14 -5.34
N ASN A 202 0.28 27.51 -4.42
CA ASN A 202 0.29 27.81 -2.98
C ASN A 202 0.33 26.54 -2.12
N ASP A 203 0.73 26.67 -0.85
CA ASP A 203 0.86 25.53 0.08
C ASP A 203 -0.46 24.76 0.30
N ARG A 204 -1.59 25.47 0.34
CA ARG A 204 -2.92 24.83 0.52
C ARG A 204 -3.26 23.96 -0.69
N ASN A 205 -2.93 24.43 -1.89
CA ASN A 205 -3.10 23.72 -3.15
C ASN A 205 -2.15 22.52 -3.21
N ALA A 206 -0.89 22.68 -2.79
CA ALA A 206 0.05 21.55 -2.71
C ALA A 206 -0.46 20.44 -1.77
N HIS A 207 -1.04 20.82 -0.62
CA HIS A 207 -1.68 19.87 0.28
C HIS A 207 -2.92 19.20 -0.32
N PHE A 208 -3.73 19.95 -1.07
CA PHE A 208 -4.91 19.43 -1.75
C PHE A 208 -4.53 18.47 -2.89
N ASN A 209 -3.59 18.86 -3.76
CA ASN A 209 -3.03 18.00 -4.81
C ASN A 209 -2.43 16.73 -4.21
N LYS A 210 -1.71 16.82 -3.08
CA LYS A 210 -1.21 15.64 -2.36
C LYS A 210 -2.33 14.73 -1.82
N LYS A 211 -3.48 15.29 -1.43
CA LYS A 211 -4.66 14.52 -1.01
C LYS A 211 -5.27 13.80 -2.22
N LEU A 212 -5.43 14.49 -3.35
CA LEU A 212 -5.92 13.89 -4.59
C LEU A 212 -4.99 12.77 -5.06
N LYS A 213 -3.68 13.02 -5.07
CA LYS A 213 -2.67 12.04 -5.43
C LYS A 213 -2.82 10.74 -4.63
N ARG A 214 -2.95 10.83 -3.30
CA ARG A 214 -3.16 9.63 -2.46
C ARG A 214 -4.40 8.81 -2.81
N ALA A 215 -5.48 9.46 -3.24
CA ALA A 215 -6.76 8.80 -3.52
C ALA A 215 -6.85 8.28 -4.95
N PHE A 216 -6.37 9.07 -5.91
CA PHE A 216 -6.62 8.87 -7.34
C PHE A 216 -5.39 8.46 -8.14
N ASP A 217 -4.16 8.60 -7.62
CA ASP A 217 -2.93 8.24 -8.35
C ASP A 217 -2.96 6.79 -8.84
N LYS A 218 -3.62 5.89 -8.09
CA LYS A 218 -3.75 4.49 -8.49
C LYS A 218 -4.55 4.31 -9.79
N TYR A 219 -5.49 5.21 -10.07
CA TYR A 219 -6.41 5.11 -11.20
C TYR A 219 -6.07 6.07 -12.35
N THR A 220 -5.25 7.09 -12.10
CA THR A 220 -4.90 8.13 -13.10
C THR A 220 -3.49 7.97 -13.67
N VAL A 221 -2.88 6.78 -13.53
CA VAL A 221 -1.52 6.51 -14.02
C VAL A 221 -1.45 6.67 -15.54
N GLU A 222 -2.41 6.10 -16.27
CA GLU A 222 -2.43 6.14 -17.74
C GLU A 222 -2.59 7.56 -18.25
N ILE A 223 -3.61 8.28 -17.77
CA ILE A 223 -3.85 9.69 -18.10
C ILE A 223 -2.59 10.53 -17.87
N ARG A 224 -1.86 10.28 -16.77
CA ARG A 224 -0.60 11.00 -16.50
C ARG A 224 0.48 10.65 -17.52
N GLN A 225 0.66 9.37 -17.83
CA GLN A 225 1.64 8.95 -18.82
C GLN A 225 1.31 9.48 -20.22
N ASP A 226 0.03 9.56 -20.58
CA ASP A 226 -0.39 10.10 -21.87
C ASP A 226 -0.13 11.60 -21.96
N LEU A 227 -0.35 12.34 -20.87
CA LEU A 227 0.04 13.75 -20.77
C LEU A 227 1.55 13.94 -20.89
N GLU A 228 2.34 13.09 -20.22
CA GLU A 228 3.81 13.10 -20.31
C GLU A 228 4.32 12.71 -21.72
N ARG A 229 3.58 11.86 -22.44
CA ARG A 229 3.87 11.43 -23.82
C ARG A 229 3.33 12.39 -24.89
N GLY A 230 2.60 13.44 -24.51
CA GLY A 230 2.11 14.44 -25.44
C GLY A 230 0.77 14.10 -26.11
N THR A 231 -0.17 13.51 -25.37
CA THR A 231 -1.57 13.25 -25.79
C THR A 231 -1.72 12.45 -27.10
N ALA A 232 -0.71 11.67 -27.47
CA ALA A 232 -0.78 10.76 -28.59
C ALA A 232 -1.56 9.51 -28.16
N ILE A 233 -2.82 9.43 -28.58
CA ILE A 233 -3.57 8.15 -28.66
C ILE A 233 -3.04 7.39 -29.88
#